data_AF-A0A1H3YDW4-F1
#
_entry.id   AF-A0A1H3YDW4-F1
#
_cell.length_a   1.000
_cell.length_b   1.000
_cell.length_c   1.000
_cell.angle_alpha   90.00
_cell.angle_beta   90.00
_cell.angle_gamma   90.00
#
_symmetry.space_group_name_H-M   'P 1'
#
loop_
_entity.id
_entity.type
_entity.pdbx_description
1 polymer ?
#
loop_
_entity_poly.entity_id
_entity_poly.type
_entity_poly.pdbx_seq_one_letter_code
_entity_poly.pdbx_strand_id
1 'polypeptide(L)'
;MQVLLSTTYFGPVQWYQKLHRADTVLIEQWESFLKQTYRNRCLIATTNGVQALTVPVERGTSPLIKDIRISDHGNWRHLHWMALQSAYGESPFFEYYQDDIRPFFEQRWDYLVDFNETISLKMCELIDIQPQVARTTEFIPDPINLTDYRSAINPKHPAPDADFSPKPYYQVYAQKHGFLPNLSVLDLLFNMGPESIFYL
;
A
#
# COMPACT_ATOMS: atom_id res chain seq x y z
N MET A 1 -1.58 -20.02 -7.63
CA MET A 1 -0.78 -19.13 -8.49
C MET A 1 0.34 -18.46 -7.69
N GLN A 2 1.57 -18.43 -8.21
CA GLN A 2 2.67 -17.65 -7.64
C GLN A 2 2.72 -16.27 -8.31
N VAL A 3 2.94 -15.21 -7.54
CA VAL A 3 2.99 -13.83 -8.06
C VAL A 3 4.21 -13.08 -7.54
N LEU A 4 4.71 -12.13 -8.32
CA LEU A 4 5.79 -11.22 -7.95
C LEU A 4 5.25 -9.80 -7.87
N LEU A 5 5.40 -9.19 -6.70
CA LEU A 5 4.95 -7.85 -6.39
C LEU A 5 6.13 -6.97 -5.98
N SER A 6 6.02 -5.68 -6.23
CA SER A 6 6.86 -4.69 -5.56
C SER A 6 6.36 -4.45 -4.13
N THR A 7 7.26 -4.04 -3.24
CA THR A 7 6.86 -3.51 -1.92
C THR A 7 6.00 -2.25 -2.08
N THR A 8 5.06 -2.02 -1.15
CA THR A 8 4.18 -0.84 -1.19
C THR A 8 3.98 -0.20 0.18
N TYR A 9 3.97 1.13 0.22
CA TYR A 9 3.56 1.90 1.39
C TYR A 9 2.04 2.02 1.37
N PHE A 10 1.33 1.35 2.30
CA PHE A 10 -0.12 1.21 2.30
C PHE A 10 -0.68 1.04 0.88
N GLY A 11 -0.30 -0.07 0.24
CA GLY A 11 -0.58 -0.35 -1.16
C GLY A 11 -2.04 -0.20 -1.56
N PRO A 12 -2.30 -0.04 -2.87
CA PRO A 12 -3.66 0.12 -3.36
C PRO A 12 -4.45 -1.20 -3.25
N VAL A 13 -5.78 -1.12 -3.31
CA VAL A 13 -6.69 -2.29 -3.25
C VAL A 13 -6.26 -3.40 -4.21
N GLN A 14 -5.85 -3.06 -5.44
CA GLN A 14 -5.32 -4.02 -6.42
C GLN A 14 -4.18 -4.87 -5.87
N TRP A 15 -3.24 -4.28 -5.12
CA TRP A 15 -2.10 -4.99 -4.57
C TRP A 15 -2.52 -6.01 -3.52
N TYR A 16 -3.41 -5.62 -2.61
CA TYR A 16 -3.96 -6.53 -1.60
C TYR A 16 -4.89 -7.60 -2.21
N GLN A 17 -5.57 -7.30 -3.31
CA GLN A 17 -6.33 -8.29 -4.08
C GLN A 17 -5.40 -9.40 -4.63
N LYS A 18 -4.25 -9.02 -5.20
CA LYS A 18 -3.25 -10.01 -5.68
C LYS A 18 -2.64 -10.78 -4.53
N LEU A 19 -2.35 -10.10 -3.42
CA LEU A 19 -1.83 -10.70 -2.21
C LEU A 19 -2.78 -11.78 -1.66
N HIS A 20 -4.08 -11.48 -1.60
CA HIS A 20 -5.11 -12.38 -1.07
C HIS A 20 -5.40 -13.59 -1.97
N ARG A 21 -5.40 -13.41 -3.30
CA ARG A 21 -5.77 -14.46 -4.26
C ARG A 21 -4.63 -15.37 -4.70
N ALA A 22 -3.39 -15.04 -4.37
CA ALA A 22 -2.22 -15.83 -4.74
C ALA A 22 -1.95 -16.93 -3.71
N ASP A 23 -1.42 -18.08 -4.16
CA ASP A 23 -1.00 -19.16 -3.26
C ASP A 23 0.32 -18.79 -2.58
N THR A 24 1.17 -18.04 -3.29
CA THR A 24 2.48 -17.60 -2.82
C THR A 24 2.85 -16.28 -3.47
N VAL A 25 3.36 -15.36 -2.66
CA VAL A 25 3.72 -14.00 -3.08
C VAL A 25 5.19 -13.77 -2.81
N LEU A 26 5.90 -13.35 -3.84
CA LEU A 26 7.27 -12.88 -3.73
C LEU A 26 7.29 -11.34 -3.77
N ILE A 27 7.91 -10.73 -2.77
CA ILE A 27 8.18 -9.29 -2.75
C ILE A 27 9.56 -9.06 -3.33
N GLU A 28 9.62 -8.39 -4.48
CA GLU A 28 10.87 -8.05 -5.14
C GLU A 28 11.62 -6.95 -4.36
N GLN A 29 12.70 -7.34 -3.70
CA GLN A 29 13.51 -6.41 -2.91
C GLN A 29 14.86 -6.03 -3.57
N TRP A 30 15.18 -6.64 -4.72
CA TRP A 30 16.42 -6.39 -5.46
C TRP A 30 16.20 -5.51 -6.69
N GLU A 31 14.98 -5.00 -6.90
CA GLU A 31 14.72 -4.02 -7.94
C GLU A 31 15.28 -2.63 -7.58
N SER A 32 15.54 -1.83 -8.61
CA SER A 32 15.88 -0.41 -8.43
C SER A 32 14.67 0.38 -7.93
N PHE A 33 14.89 1.26 -6.95
CA PHE A 33 13.87 2.14 -6.40
C PHE A 33 13.39 3.17 -7.43
N LEU A 34 12.09 3.18 -7.67
CA LEU A 34 11.42 4.12 -8.55
C LEU A 34 10.64 5.16 -7.73
N LYS A 35 11.03 6.43 -7.84
CA LYS A 35 10.33 7.54 -7.20
C LYS A 35 8.92 7.70 -7.75
N GLN A 36 8.03 8.27 -6.92
CA GLN A 36 6.65 8.57 -7.28
C GLN A 36 5.82 7.31 -7.64
N THR A 37 6.20 6.16 -7.10
CA THR A 37 5.47 4.89 -7.23
C THR A 37 4.88 4.47 -5.88
N TYR A 38 4.08 3.40 -5.86
CA TYR A 38 3.50 2.89 -4.62
C TYR A 38 4.53 2.38 -3.59
N ARG A 39 5.81 2.24 -3.96
CA ARG A 39 6.90 1.84 -3.05
C ARG A 39 7.05 2.78 -1.85
N ASN A 40 6.81 4.07 -2.05
CA ASN A 40 6.90 5.08 -0.98
C ASN A 40 5.72 6.06 -0.98
N ARG A 41 4.63 5.73 -1.68
CA ARG A 41 3.49 6.62 -1.87
C ARG A 41 2.18 5.85 -1.78
N CYS A 42 1.19 6.37 -1.07
CA CYS A 42 -0.18 5.86 -1.12
C CYS A 42 -1.14 6.97 -1.55
N LEU A 43 -2.32 6.59 -2.02
CA LEU A 43 -3.39 7.52 -2.41
C LEU A 43 -4.56 7.36 -1.45
N ILE A 44 -5.05 8.46 -0.91
CA ILE A 44 -6.18 8.51 0.01
C ILE A 44 -7.27 9.44 -0.54
N ALA A 45 -8.52 9.20 -0.17
CA ALA A 45 -9.62 10.11 -0.43
C ALA A 45 -9.61 11.21 0.63
N THR A 46 -9.81 12.46 0.22
CA THR A 46 -9.98 13.60 1.13
C THR A 46 -11.17 14.44 0.70
N THR A 47 -11.57 15.39 1.53
CA THR A 47 -12.57 16.40 1.18
C THR A 47 -12.26 17.10 -0.16
N ASN A 48 -10.98 17.25 -0.52
CA ASN A 48 -10.54 17.93 -1.75
C ASN A 48 -10.22 16.97 -2.91
N GLY A 49 -10.62 15.70 -2.80
CA GLY A 49 -10.34 14.67 -3.80
C GLY A 49 -9.17 13.79 -3.38
N VAL A 50 -8.49 13.18 -4.36
CA VAL A 50 -7.40 12.25 -4.09
C VAL A 50 -6.15 13.01 -3.64
N GLN A 51 -5.63 12.67 -2.46
CA GLN A 51 -4.35 13.15 -1.96
C GLN A 51 -3.34 12.01 -1.95
N ALA A 52 -2.10 12.31 -2.30
CA ALA A 52 -1.02 11.35 -2.16
C ALA A 52 -0.17 11.63 -0.92
N LEU A 53 0.02 10.61 -0.09
CA LEU A 53 0.97 10.64 1.03
C LEU A 53 2.27 9.99 0.57
N THR A 54 3.42 10.65 0.81
CA THR A 54 4.71 10.20 0.28
C THR A 54 5.75 10.15 1.39
N VAL A 55 6.26 8.95 1.68
CA VAL A 55 7.36 8.74 2.61
C VAL A 55 8.64 9.27 1.97
N PRO A 56 9.31 10.27 2.57
CA PRO A 56 10.57 10.78 2.06
C PRO A 56 11.67 9.75 2.30
N VAL A 57 12.57 9.63 1.34
CA VAL A 57 13.71 8.70 1.39
C VAL A 57 15.01 9.46 1.26
N GLU A 58 16.08 8.92 1.83
CA GLU A 58 17.41 9.50 1.75
C GLU A 58 18.02 9.33 0.35
N ARG A 59 18.99 10.18 0.01
CA ARG A 59 19.85 9.95 -1.16
C ARG A 59 20.94 8.96 -0.76
N GLY A 60 20.65 7.68 -0.94
CA GLY A 60 21.59 6.59 -0.69
C GLY A 60 22.59 6.37 -1.83
N THR A 61 23.58 5.51 -1.57
CA THR A 61 24.56 5.02 -2.56
C THR A 61 23.99 3.87 -3.40
N SER A 62 23.16 3.01 -2.80
CA SER A 62 22.50 1.90 -3.47
C SER A 62 21.14 2.34 -4.03
N PRO A 63 20.83 2.01 -5.29
CA PRO A 63 19.51 2.21 -5.84
C PRO A 63 18.53 1.09 -5.45
N LEU A 64 18.98 0.00 -4.82
CA LEU A 64 18.15 -1.17 -4.58
C LEU A 64 17.13 -0.92 -3.45
N ILE A 65 15.88 -1.33 -3.65
CA ILE A 65 14.78 -1.08 -2.71
C ILE A 65 15.08 -1.58 -1.28
N LYS A 66 15.76 -2.72 -1.13
CA LYS A 66 16.18 -3.26 0.18
C LYS A 66 17.12 -2.34 0.96
N ASP A 67 17.86 -1.47 0.28
CA ASP A 67 18.84 -0.57 0.89
C ASP A 67 18.31 0.87 1.04
N ILE A 68 17.06 1.13 0.61
CA ILE A 68 16.47 2.48 0.68
C ILE A 68 16.10 2.82 2.11
N ARG A 69 16.72 3.90 2.61
CA ARG A 69 16.46 4.43 3.94
C ARG A 69 15.37 5.49 3.94
N ILE A 70 14.56 5.49 4.99
CA ILE A 70 13.54 6.51 5.22
C ILE A 70 14.21 7.75 5.80
N SER A 71 13.83 8.91 5.27
CA SER A 71 14.29 10.20 5.76
C SER A 71 13.39 10.70 6.89
N ASP A 72 14.00 11.30 7.93
CA ASP A 72 13.28 11.97 9.01
C ASP A 72 12.90 13.43 8.69
N HIS A 73 13.23 13.93 7.49
CA HIS A 73 12.94 15.30 7.11
C HIS A 73 11.44 15.57 6.90
N GLY A 74 11.04 16.83 7.12
CA GLY A 74 9.71 17.33 6.75
C GLY A 74 8.57 16.91 7.69
N ASN A 75 8.86 16.27 8.83
CA ASN A 75 7.85 15.83 9.80
C ASN A 75 6.71 15.00 9.16
N TRP A 76 7.06 14.20 8.15
CA TRP A 76 6.09 13.52 7.28
C TRP A 76 5.17 12.59 8.07
N ARG A 77 5.64 11.97 9.15
CA ARG A 77 4.83 11.05 9.95
C ARG A 77 3.63 11.76 10.59
N HIS A 78 3.89 12.90 11.24
CA HIS A 78 2.84 13.73 11.81
C HIS A 78 1.89 14.26 10.73
N LEU A 79 2.42 14.72 9.59
CA LEU A 79 1.61 15.22 8.48
C LEU A 79 0.71 14.13 7.88
N HIS A 80 1.23 12.92 7.71
CA HIS A 80 0.45 11.79 7.21
C HIS A 80 -0.64 11.40 8.22
N TRP A 81 -0.31 11.34 9.51
CA TRP A 81 -1.30 11.04 10.55
C TRP A 81 -2.44 12.07 10.60
N MET A 82 -2.10 13.36 10.59
CA MET A 82 -3.11 14.44 10.51
C MET A 82 -3.97 14.34 9.24
N ALA A 83 -3.35 13.97 8.11
CA ALA A 83 -4.09 13.78 6.86
C ALA A 83 -5.09 12.61 6.96
N LEU A 84 -4.71 11.49 7.58
CA LEU A 84 -5.61 10.36 7.81
C LEU A 84 -6.76 10.71 8.75
N GLN A 85 -6.48 11.40 9.87
CA GLN A 85 -7.52 11.86 10.79
C GLN A 85 -8.51 12.80 10.11
N SER A 86 -8.02 13.74 9.30
CA SER A 86 -8.88 14.68 8.55
C SER A 86 -9.70 13.98 7.46
N ALA A 87 -9.11 13.01 6.77
CA ALA A 87 -9.75 12.27 5.68
C ALA A 87 -10.79 11.24 6.14
N TYR A 88 -10.50 10.55 7.24
CA TYR A 88 -11.24 9.36 7.64
C TYR A 88 -11.86 9.46 9.04
N GLY A 89 -11.68 10.56 9.77
CA GLY A 89 -12.25 10.72 11.12
C GLY A 89 -13.77 10.46 11.20
N GLU A 90 -14.50 10.77 10.12
CA GLU A 90 -15.95 10.55 10.00
C GLU A 90 -16.31 9.22 9.30
N SER A 91 -15.33 8.39 8.96
CA SER A 91 -15.58 7.09 8.33
C SER A 91 -15.97 6.04 9.38
N PRO A 92 -16.83 5.06 9.03
CA PRO A 92 -17.45 4.16 10.00
C PRO A 92 -16.48 3.39 10.91
N PHE A 93 -15.27 3.06 10.44
CA PHE A 93 -14.33 2.21 11.17
C PHE A 93 -13.03 2.90 11.56
N PHE A 94 -12.86 4.19 11.28
CA PHE A 94 -11.62 4.88 11.64
C PHE A 94 -11.34 4.82 13.14
N GLU A 95 -12.33 5.17 13.96
CA GLU A 95 -12.14 5.20 15.43
C GLU A 95 -11.71 3.83 15.98
N TYR A 96 -12.21 2.74 15.37
CA TYR A 96 -11.91 1.38 15.77
C TYR A 96 -10.46 0.96 15.43
N TYR A 97 -9.95 1.34 14.25
CA TYR A 97 -8.63 0.91 13.78
C TYR A 97 -7.51 1.94 14.00
N GLN A 98 -7.83 3.16 14.43
CA GLN A 98 -6.83 4.24 14.51
C GLN A 98 -5.62 3.86 15.39
N ASP A 99 -5.85 3.16 16.51
CA ASP A 99 -4.80 2.81 17.48
C ASP A 99 -3.86 1.72 16.97
N ASP A 100 -4.32 0.85 16.06
CA ASP A 100 -3.47 -0.14 15.36
C ASP A 100 -2.60 0.51 14.27
N ILE A 101 -3.09 1.58 13.66
CA ILE A 101 -2.43 2.25 12.52
C ILE A 101 -1.48 3.36 12.99
N ARG A 102 -1.83 4.07 14.07
CA ARG A 102 -1.06 5.18 14.63
C ARG A 102 0.42 4.87 14.90
N PRO A 103 0.81 3.69 15.42
CA PRO A 103 2.22 3.37 15.71
C PRO A 103 3.17 3.51 14.51
N PHE A 104 2.69 3.28 13.27
CA PHE A 104 3.48 3.48 12.05
C PHE A 104 3.91 4.93 11.82
N PHE A 105 3.25 5.88 12.48
CA PHE A 105 3.52 7.31 12.41
C PHE A 105 4.19 7.86 13.67
N GLU A 106 4.37 7.05 14.71
CA GLU A 106 5.03 7.48 15.95
C GLU A 106 6.44 6.90 16.09
N GLN A 107 6.67 5.74 15.50
CA GLN A 107 7.95 5.04 15.56
C GLN A 107 8.88 5.43 14.41
N ARG A 108 10.19 5.34 14.65
CA ARG A 108 11.21 5.47 13.61
C ARG A 108 11.43 4.14 12.91
N TRP A 109 11.69 4.23 11.62
CA TRP A 109 11.92 3.10 10.72
C TRP A 109 13.16 3.42 9.89
N ASP A 110 14.12 2.51 9.85
CA ASP A 110 15.38 2.73 9.13
C ASP A 110 15.23 2.48 7.63
N TYR A 111 14.63 1.35 7.25
CA TYR A 111 14.52 0.89 5.87
C TYR A 111 13.07 0.89 5.37
N LEU A 112 12.89 1.32 4.13
CA LEU A 112 11.58 1.42 3.48
C LEU A 112 10.92 0.04 3.31
N VAL A 113 11.70 -0.97 2.94
CA VAL A 113 11.17 -2.33 2.72
C VAL A 113 10.62 -2.94 4.00
N ASP A 114 11.32 -2.76 5.13
CA ASP A 114 10.92 -3.29 6.44
C ASP A 114 9.68 -2.58 6.97
N PHE A 115 9.61 -1.26 6.77
CA PHE A 115 8.44 -0.47 7.10
C PHE A 115 7.20 -0.93 6.32
N ASN A 116 7.34 -1.08 5.00
CA ASN A 116 6.25 -1.53 4.14
C ASN A 116 5.82 -2.96 4.43
N GLU A 117 6.75 -3.86 4.73
CA GLU A 117 6.44 -5.24 5.11
C GLU A 117 5.64 -5.26 6.41
N THR A 118 6.09 -4.51 7.42
CA THR A 118 5.36 -4.44 8.71
C THR A 118 3.96 -3.87 8.54
N ILE A 119 3.81 -2.81 7.71
CA ILE A 119 2.50 -2.30 7.31
C ILE A 119 1.66 -3.41 6.68
N SER A 120 2.21 -4.11 5.69
CA SER A 120 1.48 -5.13 4.93
C SER A 120 1.00 -6.26 5.85
N LEU A 121 1.84 -6.72 6.77
CA LEU A 121 1.48 -7.73 7.77
C LEU A 121 0.35 -7.23 8.68
N LYS A 122 0.44 -6.00 9.20
CA LYS A 122 -0.64 -5.44 10.03
C LYS A 122 -1.94 -5.27 9.25
N MET A 123 -1.89 -4.80 8.01
CA MET A 123 -3.10 -4.68 7.19
C MET A 123 -3.73 -6.04 6.90
N CYS A 124 -2.92 -7.08 6.68
CA CYS A 124 -3.41 -8.46 6.54
C CYS A 124 -4.09 -8.95 7.83
N GLU A 125 -3.49 -8.68 8.99
CA GLU A 125 -4.07 -9.00 10.30
C GLU A 125 -5.43 -8.31 10.50
N LEU A 126 -5.52 -7.00 10.24
CA LEU A 126 -6.74 -6.22 10.46
C LEU A 126 -7.90 -6.58 9.51
N ILE A 127 -7.57 -7.06 8.30
CA ILE A 127 -8.54 -7.52 7.29
C ILE A 127 -8.85 -9.02 7.43
N ASP A 128 -8.12 -9.73 8.29
CA ASP A 128 -8.21 -11.17 8.51
C ASP A 128 -7.87 -12.01 7.25
N ILE A 129 -6.71 -11.73 6.64
CA ILE A 129 -6.13 -12.51 5.54
C ILE A 129 -4.74 -13.04 5.90
N GLN A 130 -4.40 -14.24 5.42
CA GLN A 130 -3.14 -14.92 5.76
C GLN A 130 -2.36 -15.36 4.51
N PRO A 131 -1.84 -14.40 3.71
CA PRO A 131 -1.09 -14.71 2.51
C PRO A 131 0.27 -15.34 2.83
N GLN A 132 0.75 -16.24 1.96
CA GLN A 132 2.11 -16.78 2.04
C GLN A 132 3.08 -15.83 1.33
N VAL A 133 3.74 -14.97 2.10
CA VAL A 133 4.63 -13.93 1.56
C VAL A 133 6.09 -14.25 1.89
N ALA A 134 6.96 -14.11 0.89
CA ALA A 134 8.41 -14.15 1.08
C ALA A 134 9.09 -13.03 0.29
N ARG A 135 10.28 -12.61 0.72
CA ARG A 135 11.11 -11.68 -0.06
C ARG A 135 11.97 -12.45 -1.05
N THR A 136 12.27 -11.84 -2.20
CA THR A 136 13.23 -12.41 -3.15
C THR A 136 14.65 -12.44 -2.57
N THR A 137 15.41 -13.50 -2.85
CA THR A 137 16.82 -13.63 -2.42
C THR A 137 17.80 -13.08 -3.45
N GLU A 138 17.35 -12.86 -4.68
CA GLU A 138 18.07 -12.26 -5.79
C GLU A 138 17.09 -11.52 -6.71
N PHE A 139 17.60 -10.73 -7.65
CA PHE A 139 16.77 -10.03 -8.61
C PHE A 139 16.18 -11.01 -9.64
N ILE A 140 14.87 -10.93 -9.86
CA ILE A 140 14.17 -11.74 -10.87
C ILE A 140 13.87 -10.84 -12.10
N PRO A 141 14.67 -10.94 -13.18
CA PRO A 141 14.44 -10.13 -14.38
C PRO A 141 13.21 -10.63 -15.15
N ASP A 142 13.20 -11.91 -15.54
CA ASP A 142 12.20 -12.52 -16.41
C ASP A 142 11.55 -13.72 -15.71
N PRO A 143 10.47 -13.48 -14.95
CA PRO A 143 9.80 -14.56 -14.24
C PRO A 143 9.09 -15.53 -15.22
N ILE A 144 9.50 -16.80 -15.22
CA ILE A 144 8.95 -17.82 -16.14
C ILE A 144 7.74 -18.55 -15.53
N ASN A 145 7.70 -18.72 -14.20
CA ASN A 145 6.70 -19.54 -13.51
C ASN A 145 5.83 -18.76 -12.51
N LEU A 146 5.80 -17.44 -12.62
CA LEU A 146 4.98 -16.58 -11.76
C LEU A 146 4.41 -15.42 -12.57
N THR A 147 3.35 -14.81 -12.07
CA THR A 147 2.76 -13.61 -12.66
C THR A 147 3.41 -12.36 -12.08
N ASP A 148 4.00 -11.53 -12.94
CA ASP A 148 4.65 -10.28 -12.54
C ASP A 148 3.68 -9.10 -12.59
N TYR A 149 3.43 -8.47 -11.44
CA TYR A 149 2.58 -7.28 -11.34
C TYR A 149 3.36 -5.99 -11.02
N ARG A 150 4.70 -6.02 -11.02
CA ARG A 150 5.55 -4.83 -10.71
C ARG A 150 5.26 -3.64 -11.63
N SER A 151 4.93 -3.90 -12.90
CA SER A 151 4.56 -2.90 -13.90
C SER A 151 3.07 -2.56 -13.93
N ALA A 152 2.21 -3.52 -13.60
CA ALA A 152 0.75 -3.35 -13.55
C ALA A 152 0.32 -2.44 -12.40
N ILE A 153 0.96 -2.57 -11.23
CA ILE A 153 0.62 -1.79 -10.04
C ILE A 153 1.49 -0.53 -9.99
N ASN A 154 1.13 0.45 -10.84
CA ASN A 154 1.84 1.72 -10.98
C ASN A 154 0.86 2.90 -10.98
N PRO A 155 1.11 3.99 -10.22
CA PRO A 155 0.15 5.09 -10.09
C PRO A 155 0.04 5.99 -11.33
N LYS A 156 0.98 5.90 -12.29
CA LYS A 156 1.01 6.78 -13.48
C LYS A 156 0.74 6.04 -14.78
N HIS A 157 1.43 4.92 -14.98
CA HIS A 157 1.38 4.16 -16.22
C HIS A 157 1.22 2.67 -15.89
N PRO A 158 0.05 2.27 -15.35
CA PRO A 158 -0.22 0.87 -15.05
C PRO A 158 -0.29 0.08 -16.36
N ALA A 159 0.46 -1.02 -16.43
CA ALA A 159 0.23 -2.02 -17.47
C ALA A 159 -1.16 -2.66 -17.27
N PRO A 160 -1.81 -3.19 -18.34
CA PRO A 160 -3.09 -3.85 -18.21
C PRO A 160 -3.06 -5.01 -17.23
N ASP A 161 -4.10 -5.12 -16.40
CA ASP A 161 -4.31 -6.22 -15.45
C ASP A 161 -5.76 -6.71 -15.63
N ALA A 162 -5.94 -7.76 -16.45
CA ALA A 162 -7.26 -8.30 -16.75
C ALA A 162 -7.96 -8.91 -15.52
N ASP A 163 -7.18 -9.27 -14.50
CA ASP A 163 -7.66 -9.92 -13.29
C ASP A 163 -7.96 -8.88 -12.17
N PHE A 164 -8.01 -7.59 -12.50
CA PHE A 164 -8.41 -6.54 -11.58
C PHE A 164 -9.51 -5.66 -12.17
N SER A 165 -10.65 -5.63 -11.48
CA SER A 165 -11.72 -4.68 -11.73
C SER A 165 -12.12 -4.04 -10.40
N PRO A 166 -12.01 -2.71 -10.25
CA PRO A 166 -12.31 -2.06 -8.98
C PRO A 166 -13.81 -2.17 -8.69
N LYS A 167 -14.15 -2.87 -7.60
CA LYS A 167 -15.51 -3.01 -7.10
C LYS A 167 -15.87 -1.77 -6.26
N PRO A 168 -16.97 -1.05 -6.55
CA PRO A 168 -17.42 0.05 -5.70
C PRO A 168 -17.77 -0.41 -4.29
N TYR A 169 -17.31 0.34 -3.29
CA TYR A 169 -17.62 0.17 -1.87
C TYR A 169 -18.04 1.51 -1.27
N TYR A 170 -18.51 1.49 -0.02
CA TYR A 170 -18.84 2.73 0.68
C TYR A 170 -17.58 3.60 0.80
N GLN A 171 -17.65 4.87 0.42
CA GLN A 171 -16.59 5.85 0.66
C GLN A 171 -17.22 7.11 1.24
N VAL A 172 -16.69 7.61 2.35
CA VAL A 172 -17.21 8.79 3.05
C VAL A 172 -17.39 10.02 2.14
N TYR A 173 -16.54 10.17 1.11
CA TYR A 173 -16.61 11.27 0.14
C TYR A 173 -17.30 10.92 -1.19
N ALA A 174 -17.95 9.75 -1.30
CA ALA A 174 -18.58 9.29 -2.54
C ALA A 174 -19.65 10.26 -3.06
N GLN A 175 -20.38 10.95 -2.17
CA GLN A 175 -21.37 11.95 -2.58
C GLN A 175 -20.75 13.16 -3.29
N LYS A 176 -19.49 13.50 -2.98
CA LYS A 176 -18.80 14.67 -3.53
C LYS A 176 -18.01 14.34 -4.80
N HIS A 177 -17.32 13.21 -4.81
CA HIS A 177 -16.36 12.86 -5.88
C HIS A 177 -16.77 11.62 -6.69
N GLY A 178 -17.89 10.99 -6.35
CA GLY A 178 -18.19 9.64 -6.84
C GLY A 178 -17.27 8.59 -6.22
N PHE A 179 -17.34 7.37 -6.74
CA PHE A 179 -16.43 6.30 -6.33
C PHE A 179 -15.02 6.55 -6.87
N LEU A 180 -14.04 6.56 -5.98
CA LEU A 180 -12.62 6.71 -6.29
C LEU A 180 -11.97 5.32 -6.27
N PRO A 181 -11.65 4.72 -7.44
CA PRO A 181 -11.14 3.36 -7.50
C PRO A 181 -9.68 3.26 -7.06
N ASN A 182 -9.30 2.07 -6.58
CA ASN A 182 -7.90 1.66 -6.35
C ASN A 182 -7.09 2.60 -5.43
N LEU A 183 -7.75 3.15 -4.42
CA LEU A 183 -7.09 3.88 -3.33
C LEU A 183 -6.30 2.93 -2.44
N SER A 184 -5.55 3.49 -1.50
CA SER A 184 -4.86 2.78 -0.43
C SER A 184 -5.80 1.80 0.29
N VAL A 185 -5.26 0.67 0.73
CA VAL A 185 -5.96 -0.26 1.60
C VAL A 185 -6.52 0.39 2.89
N LEU A 186 -5.93 1.51 3.34
CA LEU A 186 -6.47 2.30 4.45
C LEU A 186 -7.87 2.84 4.14
N ASP A 187 -8.09 3.30 2.90
CA ASP A 187 -9.39 3.78 2.45
C ASP A 187 -10.44 2.68 2.56
N LEU A 188 -10.09 1.48 2.09
CA LEU A 188 -10.95 0.31 2.17
C LEU A 188 -11.22 -0.07 3.63
N LEU A 189 -10.18 -0.21 4.46
CA LEU A 189 -10.31 -0.62 5.86
C LEU A 189 -11.16 0.36 6.67
N PHE A 190 -10.90 1.66 6.57
CA PHE A 190 -11.62 2.66 7.37
C PHE A 190 -13.09 2.81 6.97
N ASN A 191 -13.43 2.51 5.71
CA ASN A 191 -14.81 2.58 5.25
C ASN A 191 -15.59 1.27 5.41
N MET A 192 -14.93 0.11 5.24
CA MET A 192 -15.60 -1.20 5.19
C MET A 192 -15.27 -2.11 6.37
N GLY A 193 -14.20 -1.84 7.12
CA GLY A 193 -13.78 -2.63 8.27
C GLY A 193 -13.64 -4.12 7.92
N PRO A 194 -14.28 -5.05 8.66
CA PRO A 194 -14.24 -6.48 8.37
C PRO A 194 -14.73 -6.86 6.96
N GLU A 195 -15.61 -6.07 6.34
CA GLU A 195 -16.10 -6.34 4.99
C GLU A 195 -15.08 -6.04 3.90
N SER A 196 -13.92 -5.46 4.24
CA SER A 196 -12.81 -5.19 3.32
C SER A 196 -12.41 -6.43 2.51
N ILE A 197 -12.46 -7.61 3.13
CA ILE A 197 -12.10 -8.89 2.49
C ILE A 197 -12.91 -9.18 1.22
N PHE A 198 -14.17 -8.75 1.13
CA PHE A 198 -15.03 -9.00 -0.05
C PHE A 198 -14.63 -8.19 -1.28
N TYR A 199 -13.78 -7.18 -1.08
CA TYR A 199 -13.24 -6.31 -2.13
C TYR A 199 -11.85 -6.71 -2.59
N LEU A 200 -11.23 -7.69 -1.92
CA LEU A 200 -9.95 -8.30 -2.30
C LEU A 200 -10.15 -9.53 -3.23
#